data_AF-A0A345H207-F1
#
_entry.id   AF-A0A345H207-F1
#
_cell.length_a   1.000
_cell.length_b   1.000
_cell.length_c   1.000
_cell.angle_alpha   90.00
_cell.angle_beta   90.00
_cell.angle_gamma   90.00
#
_symmetry.space_group_name_H-M   'P 1'
#
loop_
_entity.id
_entity.type
_entity.pdbx_description
1 polymer ?
#
loop_
_entity_poly.entity_id
_entity_poly.type
_entity_poly.pdbx_seq_one_letter_code
_entity_poly.pdbx_strand_id
1 'polypeptide(L)'
;MNLTFNYKGKSKEDFKKEIIDKLVKRRKELNMTQEEVNQKLGMSDSQVAKWETGKRVPILFHLLCWLDVLGLGMKLHDNEGNLLASTHAPKK
;
A
#
# COMPACT_ATOMS: atom_id res chain seq x y z
N MET A 1 -1.50 25.75 5.64
CA MET A 1 -1.09 25.22 6.96
C MET A 1 -0.49 23.84 6.74
N ASN A 2 0.83 23.70 6.82
CA ASN A 2 1.49 22.41 6.63
C ASN A 2 1.47 21.65 7.95
N LEU A 3 0.56 20.68 8.08
CA LEU A 3 0.57 19.73 9.19
C LEU A 3 1.73 18.75 8.97
N THR A 4 2.85 19.00 9.64
CA THR A 4 3.94 18.04 9.77
C THR A 4 3.56 17.00 10.83
N PHE A 5 2.93 15.92 10.38
CA PHE A 5 2.72 14.73 11.20
C PHE A 5 4.05 13.99 11.35
N ASN A 6 4.59 13.97 12.58
CA ASN A 6 5.76 13.17 12.94
C ASN A 6 5.26 11.93 13.70
N TYR A 7 5.26 10.77 13.05
CA TYR A 7 4.78 9.51 13.64
C TYR A 7 5.97 8.72 14.17
N LYS A 8 6.06 8.53 15.50
CA LYS A 8 7.12 7.75 16.16
C LYS A 8 8.56 8.09 15.69
N GLY A 9 8.83 9.36 15.43
CA GLY A 9 10.15 9.84 14.97
C GLY A 9 10.43 9.63 13.47
N LYS A 10 9.44 9.20 12.69
CA LYS A 10 9.51 9.08 11.23
C LYS A 10 8.67 10.16 10.55
N SER A 11 9.20 10.70 9.45
CA SER A 11 8.44 11.63 8.62
C SER A 11 7.33 10.91 7.85
N LYS A 12 6.38 11.70 7.33
CA LYS A 12 5.35 11.20 6.40
C LYS A 12 5.96 10.49 5.19
N GLU A 13 7.10 10.95 4.70
CA GLU A 13 7.78 10.35 3.54
C GLU A 13 8.45 9.02 3.90
N ASP A 14 9.05 8.92 5.08
CA ASP A 14 9.62 7.65 5.57
C ASP A 14 8.55 6.57 5.70
N PHE A 15 7.40 6.94 6.25
CA PHE A 15 6.27 6.01 6.39
C PHE A 15 5.74 5.54 5.03
N LYS A 16 5.54 6.46 4.08
CA LYS A 16 5.12 6.09 2.72
C LYS A 16 6.11 5.14 2.07
N LYS A 17 7.41 5.47 2.14
CA LYS A 17 8.47 4.64 1.57
C LYS A 17 8.46 3.22 2.15
N GLU A 18 8.31 3.11 3.47
CA GLU A 18 8.23 1.81 4.16
C GLU A 18 7.05 0.96 3.66
N ILE A 19 5.87 1.56 3.48
CA ILE A 19 4.70 0.86 2.94
C ILE A 19 4.97 0.41 1.50
N ILE A 20 5.43 1.30 0.63
CA ILE A 20 5.72 0.98 -0.77
C ILE A 20 6.76 -0.13 -0.89
N ASP A 21 7.87 -0.06 -0.15
CA ASP A 21 8.92 -1.09 -0.17
C ASP A 21 8.38 -2.48 0.21
N LYS A 22 7.46 -2.55 1.18
CA LYS A 22 6.80 -3.82 1.56
C LYS A 22 5.91 -4.37 0.45
N LEU A 23 5.16 -3.51 -0.26
CA LEU A 23 4.33 -3.93 -1.38
C LEU A 23 5.16 -4.39 -2.58
N VAL A 24 6.25 -3.68 -2.89
CA VAL A 24 7.22 -4.08 -3.92
C VAL A 24 7.81 -5.44 -3.61
N LYS A 25 8.24 -5.65 -2.36
CA LYS A 25 8.78 -6.93 -1.91
C LYS A 25 7.75 -8.04 -2.10
N ARG A 26 6.51 -7.83 -1.64
CA ARG A 26 5.42 -8.82 -1.78
C ARG A 26 5.12 -9.15 -3.24
N ARG A 27 5.06 -8.16 -4.12
CA ARG A 27 4.88 -8.38 -5.57
C ARG A 27 5.97 -9.29 -6.13
N LYS A 28 7.23 -9.03 -5.78
CA LYS A 28 8.37 -9.84 -6.22
C LYS A 28 8.32 -11.28 -5.67
N GLU A 29 7.90 -11.47 -4.42
CA GLU A 29 7.67 -12.81 -3.84
C GLU A 29 6.58 -13.60 -4.60
N LEU A 30 5.59 -12.90 -5.16
CA LEU A 30 4.56 -13.48 -6.01
C LEU A 30 4.99 -13.66 -7.48
N ASN A 31 6.24 -13.32 -7.83
CA ASN A 31 6.78 -13.32 -9.19
C ASN A 31 5.95 -12.51 -10.21
N MET A 32 5.24 -11.49 -9.74
CA MET A 32 4.44 -10.62 -10.61
C MET A 32 5.28 -9.47 -11.14
N THR A 33 5.15 -9.13 -12.41
CA THR A 33 5.66 -7.91 -13.02
C THR A 33 4.81 -6.69 -12.62
N GLN A 34 5.33 -5.48 -12.84
CA GLN A 34 4.54 -4.25 -12.62
C GLN A 34 3.34 -4.18 -13.57
N GLU A 35 3.47 -4.77 -14.76
CA GLU A 35 2.45 -4.77 -15.80
C GLU A 35 1.28 -5.70 -15.46
N GLU A 36 1.57 -6.92 -14.99
CA GLU A 36 0.52 -7.82 -14.49
C GLU A 36 -0.27 -7.22 -13.32
N VAL A 37 0.37 -6.40 -12.47
CA VAL A 37 -0.34 -5.66 -11.42
C VAL A 37 -1.22 -4.55 -12.03
N ASN A 38 -0.72 -3.75 -12.99
CA ASN A 38 -1.56 -2.73 -13.66
C ASN A 38 -2.80 -3.36 -14.29
N GLN A 39 -2.63 -4.50 -14.98
CA GLN A 39 -3.71 -5.23 -15.63
C GLN A 39 -4.75 -5.73 -14.63
N LYS A 40 -4.32 -6.33 -13.52
CA LYS A 40 -5.23 -6.75 -12.44
C LYS A 40 -5.94 -5.59 -11.76
N LEU A 41 -5.33 -4.41 -11.73
CA LEU A 41 -5.93 -3.18 -11.24
C LEU A 41 -6.85 -2.49 -12.25
N GLY A 42 -6.87 -2.93 -13.51
CA GLY A 42 -7.60 -2.25 -14.60
C GLY A 42 -7.09 -0.83 -14.89
N MET A 43 -5.80 -0.57 -14.62
CA MET A 43 -5.20 0.76 -14.79
C MET A 43 -4.29 0.81 -16.01
N SER A 44 -4.07 2.03 -16.52
CA SER A 44 -3.08 2.29 -17.58
C SER A 44 -1.69 1.79 -17.19
N ASP A 45 -0.98 1.24 -18.16
CA ASP A 45 0.43 0.87 -18.09
C ASP A 45 1.21 2.05 -17.49
N SER A 46 1.99 1.79 -16.44
CA SER A 46 2.86 2.72 -15.66
C SER A 46 2.37 3.23 -14.30
N GLN A 47 1.13 2.99 -13.85
CA GLN A 47 0.73 3.49 -12.52
C GLN A 47 1.55 2.86 -11.39
N VAL A 48 1.68 1.54 -11.39
CA VAL A 48 2.48 0.81 -10.40
C VAL A 48 3.94 1.27 -10.46
N ALA A 49 4.52 1.42 -11.64
CA ALA A 49 5.90 1.90 -11.79
C ALA A 49 6.11 3.30 -11.15
N LYS A 50 5.14 4.21 -11.28
CA LYS A 50 5.19 5.53 -10.64
C LYS A 50 5.09 5.44 -9.11
N TRP A 51 4.33 4.49 -8.58
CA TRP A 51 4.24 4.25 -7.14
C TRP A 51 5.52 3.64 -6.58
N GLU A 52 6.06 2.60 -7.23
CA GLU A 52 7.28 1.91 -6.78
C GLU A 52 8.53 2.81 -6.82
N THR A 53 8.55 3.79 -7.72
CA THR A 53 9.65 4.77 -7.84
C THR A 53 9.42 6.04 -7.02
N GLY A 54 8.29 6.15 -6.30
CA GLY A 54 7.94 7.34 -5.53
C GLY A 54 7.57 8.58 -6.37
N LYS A 55 7.54 8.47 -7.71
CA LYS A 55 7.10 9.56 -8.62
C LYS A 55 5.64 9.98 -8.38
N ARG A 56 4.82 9.06 -7.85
CA ARG A 56 3.43 9.33 -7.46
C ARG A 56 3.08 8.50 -6.23
N VAL A 57 2.27 9.07 -5.34
CA VAL A 57 1.71 8.32 -4.20
C VAL A 57 0.33 7.81 -4.60
N PRO A 58 -0.01 6.52 -4.39
CA PRO A 58 -1.36 6.03 -4.59
C PRO A 58 -2.33 6.70 -3.60
N ILE A 59 -3.52 7.08 -4.07
CA ILE A 59 -4.62 7.43 -3.17
C ILE A 59 -5.09 6.18 -2.41
N LEU A 60 -5.80 6.38 -1.30
CA LEU A 60 -6.23 5.27 -0.43
C LEU A 60 -6.93 4.15 -1.20
N PHE A 61 -7.87 4.47 -2.09
CA PHE A 61 -8.57 3.46 -2.89
C PHE A 61 -7.62 2.59 -3.72
N HIS A 62 -6.68 3.20 -4.46
CA HIS A 62 -5.69 2.47 -5.26
C HIS A 62 -4.75 1.63 -4.39
N LEU A 63 -4.39 2.12 -3.20
CA LEU A 63 -3.60 1.35 -2.24
C LEU A 63 -4.36 0.09 -1.80
N LEU A 64 -5.67 0.22 -1.52
CA LEU A 64 -6.51 -0.93 -1.15
C LEU A 64 -6.62 -1.96 -2.29
N CYS A 65 -6.84 -1.51 -3.53
CA CYS A 65 -6.85 -2.40 -4.69
C CYS A 65 -5.49 -3.10 -4.88
N TRP A 66 -4.39 -2.37 -4.69
CA TRP A 66 -3.05 -2.96 -4.81
C TRP A 66 -2.78 -4.00 -3.71
N LEU A 67 -3.20 -3.75 -2.47
CA LEU A 67 -3.15 -4.73 -1.39
C LEU A 67 -3.92 -6.00 -1.75
N ASP A 68 -5.15 -5.86 -2.27
CA ASP A 68 -6.00 -6.98 -2.68
C ASP A 68 -5.34 -7.83 -3.77
N VAL A 69 -4.79 -7.19 -4.82
CA VAL A 69 -4.05 -7.87 -5.90
C VAL A 69 -2.85 -8.67 -5.36
N LEU A 70 -2.22 -8.22 -4.28
CA LEU A 70 -1.10 -8.89 -3.62
C LEU A 70 -1.51 -9.90 -2.53
N GLY A 71 -2.82 -10.11 -2.35
CA GLY A 71 -3.38 -11.00 -1.33
C GLY A 71 -3.16 -10.48 0.10
N LEU A 72 -3.13 -9.15 0.27
CA LEU A 72 -2.94 -8.47 1.55
C LEU A 72 -4.23 -7.76 1.98
N GLY A 73 -4.39 -7.60 3.29
CA GLY A 73 -5.44 -6.78 3.88
C GLY A 73 -4.87 -5.66 4.74
N MET A 74 -5.67 -4.62 4.99
CA MET A 74 -5.34 -3.55 5.94
C MET A 74 -6.19 -3.73 7.19
N LYS A 75 -5.59 -3.49 8.37
CA LYS A 75 -6.26 -3.46 9.66
C LYS A 75 -6.15 -2.06 10.26
N LEU A 76 -7.25 -1.55 10.79
CA LEU A 76 -7.33 -0.32 11.54
C LEU A 76 -7.38 -0.65 13.02
N HIS A 77 -6.44 -0.10 13.78
CA HIS A 77 -6.41 -0.23 15.23
C HIS A 77 -6.61 1.15 15.88
N ASP A 78 -7.19 1.19 17.07
CA ASP A 78 -7.10 2.37 17.92
C ASP A 78 -5.69 2.54 18.51
N ASN A 79 -5.47 3.59 19.29
CA ASN A 79 -4.17 3.85 19.91
C ASN A 79 -3.80 2.87 21.04
N GLU A 80 -4.78 2.10 21.53
CA GLU A 80 -4.59 1.06 22.55
C GLU A 80 -4.30 -0.31 21.91
N GLY A 81 -4.43 -0.41 20.59
CA GLY A 81 -4.14 -1.60 19.80
C GLY A 81 -5.37 -2.45 19.48
N ASN A 82 -6.58 -2.04 19.86
CA ASN A 82 -7.80 -2.79 19.58
C ASN A 82 -8.17 -2.70 18.10
N LEU A 83 -8.57 -3.82 17.49
CA LEU A 83 -8.98 -3.88 16.09
C LEU A 83 -10.34 -3.20 15.90
N LEU A 84 -10.39 -2.15 15.09
CA LEU A 84 -11.60 -1.40 14.76
C LEU A 84 -12.21 -1.83 13.42
N ALA A 85 -11.38 -2.08 12.41
CA ALA A 85 -11.83 -2.47 11.08
C ALA A 85 -10.75 -3.26 10.33
N SER A 86 -11.15 -4.02 9.31
CA SER A 86 -10.20 -4.64 8.38
C SER A 86 -10.80 -4.81 6.98
N THR A 87 -9.97 -4.71 5.95
CA THR A 87 -10.42 -4.77 4.54
C THR A 87 -10.57 -6.20 3.99
N HIS A 88 -10.26 -7.23 4.78
CA HIS A 88 -10.44 -8.63 4.44
C HIS A 88 -10.92 -9.42 5.66
N ALA A 89 -11.95 -10.25 5.47
CA ALA A 89 -12.27 -11.29 6.43
C ALA A 89 -11.09 -12.29 6.50
N PRO A 90 -10.71 -12.80 7.69
CA PRO A 90 -9.76 -13.90 7.77
C PRO A 90 -10.25 -15.03 6.87
N LYS A 91 -9.42 -15.47 5.91
CA LYS A 91 -9.71 -16.70 5.18
C LYS A 91 -9.87 -17.79 6.23
N LYS A 92 -11.06 -18.39 6.28
CA LYS A 92 -11.35 -19.56 7.13
C LYS A 92 -10.35 -20.66 6.88
#